data_AF-A0A847N3W8-F1
#
_entry.id   AF-A0A847N3W8-F1
#
_cell.length_a   1.000
_cell.length_b   1.000
_cell.length_c   1.000
_cell.angle_alpha   90.00
_cell.angle_beta   90.00
_cell.angle_gamma   90.00
#
_symmetry.space_group_name_H-M   'P 1'
#
loop_
_entity.id
_entity.type
_entity.pdbx_description
1 polymer ?
#
loop_
_entity_poly.entity_id
_entity_poly.type
_entity_poly.pdbx_seq_one_letter_code
_entity_poly.pdbx_strand_id
1 'polypeptide(L)'
;MKRLALLIATLLICVSLAAQSSPSSRMISLSSPLYEQVDLLYRLAGLALPSASRPWSTQEARQILSTITELSEYPELVSKAWQHIEETDLKEVSPTFSYLLSTTVNLEGYAHTNPDQFKTPSDWLYSVDERKPLFRFTMEMDFSDRLYFSTSVDLGVSSAHDNDPTDNATTIGAFTPLNVYLQQTAYRYQKYLLPNIPLSGSDNMLADWPRESQLSLAGDWWSLTTGRGALSWGSGQSGNLVLGSHITNHNHLKASFFAEQAKLELLYLFLPNPTGENNSLSGDAVQRLFLGHRLEAQPASWARIAITENVMYEGSSLTLAYLDPTYIYHNLYDSNHLNAIASLEVDLAIRPSLSLHG
;
A
#
# COMPACT_ATOMS: atom_id res chain seq x y z
N MET A 1 -13.78 12.56 29.14
CA MET A 1 -13.62 11.22 29.77
C MET A 1 -14.83 10.32 29.58
N LYS A 2 -16.05 10.67 30.07
CA LYS A 2 -17.24 9.78 29.95
C LYS A 2 -17.65 9.45 28.50
N ARG A 3 -17.56 10.40 27.57
CA ARG A 3 -17.87 10.19 26.14
C ARG A 3 -16.82 9.32 25.42
N LEU A 4 -15.55 9.47 25.78
CA LEU A 4 -14.44 8.65 25.26
C LEU A 4 -14.58 7.20 25.75
N ALA A 5 -14.89 7.01 27.02
CA ALA A 5 -15.13 5.69 27.61
C ALA A 5 -16.36 4.99 26.99
N LEU A 6 -17.43 5.75 26.71
CA LEU A 6 -18.62 5.23 26.02
C LEU A 6 -18.29 4.80 24.58
N LEU A 7 -17.48 5.59 23.86
CA LEU A 7 -17.08 5.30 22.49
C LEU A 7 -16.17 4.06 22.43
N ILE A 8 -15.21 3.96 23.34
CA ILE A 8 -14.36 2.76 23.51
C ILE A 8 -15.20 1.54 23.90
N ALA A 9 -16.16 1.68 24.82
CA ALA A 9 -17.05 0.59 25.22
C ALA A 9 -17.96 0.15 24.07
N THR A 10 -18.46 1.09 23.25
CA THR A 10 -19.29 0.77 22.08
C THR A 10 -18.45 0.07 21.01
N LEU A 11 -17.21 0.51 20.79
CA LEU A 11 -16.26 -0.15 19.89
C LEU A 11 -15.98 -1.59 20.35
N LEU A 12 -15.73 -1.80 21.65
CA LEU A 12 -15.51 -3.13 22.25
C LEU A 12 -16.74 -4.04 22.16
N ILE A 13 -17.95 -3.49 22.26
CA ILE A 13 -19.21 -4.23 22.12
C ILE A 13 -19.49 -4.59 20.65
N CYS A 14 -19.16 -3.71 19.70
CA CYS A 14 -19.26 -4.02 18.27
C CYS A 14 -18.25 -5.11 17.85
N VAL A 15 -17.08 -5.17 18.49
CA VAL A 15 -16.07 -6.22 18.28
C VAL A 15 -16.54 -7.57 18.83
N SER A 16 -17.25 -7.61 19.96
CA SER A 16 -17.69 -8.87 20.60
C SER A 16 -18.92 -9.52 19.96
N LEU A 17 -19.72 -8.78 19.20
CA LEU A 17 -21.03 -9.23 18.71
C LEU A 17 -21.03 -10.09 17.44
N ALA A 18 -19.89 -10.54 16.93
CA ALA A 18 -19.92 -11.65 15.97
C ALA A 18 -18.68 -12.55 15.99
N ALA A 19 -18.57 -13.29 17.09
CA ALA A 19 -17.82 -14.54 17.11
C ALA A 19 -18.52 -15.58 16.21
N GLN A 20 -18.18 -15.56 14.93
CA GLN A 20 -18.36 -16.69 14.01
C GLN A 20 -17.05 -16.86 13.26
N SER A 21 -16.59 -18.12 13.18
CA SER A 21 -15.34 -18.57 12.57
C SER A 21 -15.16 -17.97 11.17
N SER A 22 -14.40 -16.89 11.09
CA SER A 22 -13.96 -16.23 9.87
C SER A 22 -12.44 -16.28 9.78
N PRO A 23 -11.84 -16.34 8.59
CA PRO A 23 -10.40 -16.23 8.44
C PRO A 23 -9.86 -14.89 8.93
N SER A 24 -8.56 -14.87 9.24
CA SER A 24 -7.76 -13.71 9.64
C SER A 24 -8.14 -12.41 8.94
N SER A 25 -8.26 -11.28 9.65
CA SER A 25 -8.55 -9.95 9.04
C SER A 25 -7.34 -9.30 8.32
N ARG A 26 -6.36 -10.10 7.92
CA ARG A 26 -5.12 -9.68 7.25
C ARG A 26 -5.39 -9.03 5.89
N MET A 27 -4.55 -8.07 5.51
CA MET A 27 -4.50 -7.49 4.18
C MET A 27 -3.36 -8.17 3.42
N ILE A 28 -3.64 -8.67 2.23
CA ILE A 28 -2.69 -9.46 1.46
C ILE A 28 -1.67 -8.52 0.81
N SER A 29 -0.39 -8.62 1.17
CA SER A 29 0.67 -7.76 0.62
C SER A 29 0.68 -7.76 -0.91
N LEU A 30 0.92 -6.60 -1.53
CA LEU A 30 0.98 -6.44 -2.99
C LEU A 30 2.04 -7.31 -3.67
N SER A 31 3.04 -7.79 -2.93
CA SER A 31 4.04 -8.73 -3.44
C SER A 31 3.56 -10.18 -3.49
N SER A 32 2.33 -10.47 -3.05
CA SER A 32 1.78 -11.82 -3.06
C SER A 32 1.55 -12.31 -4.49
N PRO A 33 1.99 -13.54 -4.84
CA PRO A 33 1.72 -14.12 -6.16
C PRO A 33 0.24 -14.43 -6.38
N LEU A 34 -0.60 -14.35 -5.33
CA LEU A 34 -2.04 -14.52 -5.41
C LEU A 34 -2.67 -13.62 -6.48
N TYR A 35 -2.25 -12.35 -6.56
CA TYR A 35 -2.87 -11.41 -7.49
C TYR A 35 -2.71 -11.84 -8.95
N GLU A 36 -1.51 -12.27 -9.33
CA GLU A 36 -1.24 -12.77 -10.69
C GLU A 36 -2.00 -14.07 -10.97
N GLN A 37 -2.09 -14.97 -9.99
CA GLN A 37 -2.82 -16.23 -10.11
C GLN A 37 -4.32 -16.01 -10.30
N VAL A 38 -4.91 -15.12 -9.51
CA VAL A 38 -6.34 -14.79 -9.61
C VAL A 38 -6.61 -14.06 -10.93
N ASP A 39 -5.79 -13.08 -11.32
CA ASP A 39 -5.92 -12.39 -12.61
C ASP A 39 -5.84 -13.39 -13.78
N LEU A 40 -4.92 -14.36 -13.71
CA LEU A 40 -4.81 -15.42 -14.71
C LEU A 40 -6.05 -16.30 -14.75
N LEU A 41 -6.58 -16.74 -13.61
CA LEU A 41 -7.81 -17.53 -13.53
C LEU A 41 -9.00 -16.80 -14.16
N TYR A 42 -9.20 -15.52 -13.83
CA TYR A 42 -10.27 -14.71 -14.40
C TYR A 42 -10.12 -14.55 -15.92
N ARG A 43 -8.89 -14.29 -16.41
CA ARG A 43 -8.61 -14.23 -17.86
C ARG A 43 -8.90 -15.56 -18.55
N LEU A 44 -8.48 -16.68 -17.97
CA LEU A 44 -8.72 -18.01 -18.53
C LEU A 44 -10.21 -18.35 -18.60
N ALA A 45 -11.00 -17.95 -17.61
CA ALA A 45 -12.46 -18.11 -17.63
C ALA A 45 -13.20 -17.10 -18.52
N GLY A 46 -12.50 -16.12 -19.11
CA GLY A 46 -13.14 -15.07 -19.92
C GLY A 46 -13.97 -14.09 -19.09
N LEU A 47 -13.58 -13.86 -17.84
CA LEU A 47 -14.17 -12.87 -16.95
C LEU A 47 -13.33 -11.59 -16.93
N ALA A 48 -13.99 -10.45 -16.72
CA ALA A 48 -13.29 -9.19 -16.41
C ALA A 48 -12.47 -9.37 -15.14
N LEU A 49 -11.32 -8.69 -15.05
CA LEU A 49 -10.43 -8.81 -13.90
C LEU A 49 -11.17 -8.53 -12.58
N PRO A 50 -10.74 -9.16 -11.47
CA PRO A 50 -11.30 -8.90 -10.15
C PRO A 50 -10.95 -7.49 -9.69
N SER A 51 -11.34 -7.14 -8.46
CA SER A 51 -11.16 -5.78 -7.92
C SER A 51 -9.74 -5.23 -8.13
N ALA A 52 -9.63 -4.10 -8.82
CA ALA A 52 -8.34 -3.49 -9.13
C ALA A 52 -7.80 -2.61 -7.97
N SER A 53 -8.61 -2.34 -6.94
CA SER A 53 -8.12 -1.72 -5.70
C SER A 53 -7.48 -2.77 -4.77
N ARG A 54 -6.16 -2.69 -4.64
CA ARG A 54 -5.31 -3.60 -3.86
C ARG A 54 -4.56 -2.82 -2.77
N PRO A 55 -4.24 -3.44 -1.62
CA PRO A 55 -4.39 -4.85 -1.29
C PRO A 55 -5.83 -5.25 -0.95
N TRP A 56 -6.14 -6.54 -1.10
CA TRP A 56 -7.42 -7.13 -0.64
C TRP A 56 -7.31 -7.61 0.80
N SER A 57 -8.43 -7.59 1.54
CA SER A 57 -8.50 -8.41 2.75
C SER A 57 -8.56 -9.89 2.36
N THR A 58 -8.20 -10.78 3.28
CA THR A 58 -8.42 -12.23 3.09
C THR A 58 -9.88 -12.53 2.70
N GLN A 59 -10.86 -11.88 3.34
CA GLN A 59 -12.28 -12.09 3.09
C GLN A 59 -12.69 -11.66 1.70
N GLU A 60 -12.22 -10.48 1.27
CA GLU A 60 -12.43 -10.03 -0.10
C GLU A 60 -11.82 -11.01 -1.10
N ALA A 61 -10.58 -11.45 -0.85
CA ALA A 61 -9.90 -12.41 -1.70
C ALA A 61 -10.65 -13.76 -1.78
N ARG A 62 -11.25 -14.22 -0.67
CA ARG A 62 -12.08 -15.44 -0.66
C ARG A 62 -13.34 -15.29 -1.49
N GLN A 63 -14.04 -14.16 -1.42
CA GLN A 63 -15.22 -13.93 -2.25
C GLN A 63 -14.87 -13.84 -3.74
N ILE A 64 -13.75 -13.18 -4.05
CA ILE A 64 -13.21 -13.14 -5.42
C ILE A 64 -12.88 -14.56 -5.91
N LEU A 65 -12.22 -15.37 -5.06
CA LEU A 65 -11.76 -16.70 -5.43
C LEU A 65 -12.89 -17.73 -5.47
N SER A 66 -13.91 -17.63 -4.61
CA SER A 66 -15.09 -18.50 -4.63
C SER A 66 -15.84 -18.38 -5.96
N THR A 67 -16.00 -17.15 -6.46
CA THR A 67 -16.66 -16.87 -7.74
C THR A 67 -15.98 -17.60 -8.91
N ILE A 68 -14.64 -17.59 -8.97
CA ILE A 68 -13.90 -18.23 -10.06
C ILE A 68 -13.67 -19.73 -9.83
N THR A 69 -13.73 -20.21 -8.59
CA THR A 69 -13.59 -21.65 -8.27
C THR A 69 -14.68 -22.48 -8.93
N GLU A 70 -15.91 -21.96 -9.00
CA GLU A 70 -17.04 -22.64 -9.64
C GLU A 70 -16.94 -22.68 -11.17
N LEU A 71 -16.20 -21.74 -11.76
CA LEU A 71 -16.13 -21.51 -13.20
C LEU A 71 -14.83 -22.03 -13.84
N SER A 72 -13.80 -22.32 -13.05
CA SER A 72 -12.46 -22.64 -13.54
C SER A 72 -12.31 -24.11 -13.93
N GLU A 73 -11.71 -24.35 -15.11
CA GLU A 73 -11.29 -25.68 -15.56
C GLU A 73 -9.90 -26.07 -15.02
N TYR A 74 -9.27 -25.23 -14.18
CA TYR A 74 -7.88 -25.38 -13.71
C TYR A 74 -7.82 -25.59 -12.19
N PRO A 75 -8.20 -26.77 -11.68
CA PRO A 75 -8.32 -27.03 -10.24
C PRO A 75 -6.99 -26.88 -9.49
N GLU A 76 -5.86 -27.21 -10.11
CA GLU A 76 -4.54 -27.04 -9.48
C GLU A 76 -4.18 -25.57 -9.24
N LEU A 77 -4.50 -24.69 -10.20
CA LEU A 77 -4.24 -23.25 -10.07
C LEU A 77 -5.18 -22.63 -9.03
N VAL A 78 -6.44 -23.06 -9.00
CA VAL A 78 -7.41 -22.67 -7.96
C VAL A 78 -6.93 -23.10 -6.58
N SER A 79 -6.48 -24.35 -6.43
CA SER A 79 -5.96 -24.85 -5.15
C SER A 79 -4.74 -24.06 -4.67
N LYS A 80 -3.82 -23.68 -5.57
CA LYS A 80 -2.67 -22.83 -5.23
C LYS A 80 -3.10 -21.42 -4.80
N ALA A 81 -4.11 -20.84 -5.45
CA ALA A 81 -4.64 -19.54 -5.05
C ALA A 81 -5.28 -19.60 -3.65
N TRP A 82 -6.06 -20.66 -3.35
CA TRP A 82 -6.62 -20.87 -2.01
C TRP A 82 -5.53 -21.03 -0.95
N GLN A 83 -4.45 -21.73 -1.29
CA GLN A 83 -3.29 -21.92 -0.41
C GLN A 83 -2.71 -20.59 0.08
N HIS A 84 -2.55 -19.58 -0.79
CA HIS A 84 -2.04 -18.25 -0.40
C HIS A 84 -2.97 -17.46 0.52
N ILE A 85 -4.26 -17.83 0.59
CA ILE A 85 -5.25 -17.18 1.44
C ILE A 85 -5.40 -17.93 2.78
N GLU A 86 -5.38 -19.26 2.73
CA GLU A 86 -5.69 -20.12 3.88
C GLU A 86 -4.46 -20.53 4.69
N GLU A 87 -3.30 -20.73 4.04
CA GLU A 87 -2.09 -21.09 4.75
C GLU A 87 -1.50 -19.89 5.46
N THR A 88 -1.27 -20.05 6.76
CA THR A 88 -0.64 -19.07 7.60
C THR A 88 0.52 -19.68 8.36
N ASP A 89 1.65 -18.97 8.39
CA ASP A 89 2.81 -19.32 9.21
C ASP A 89 2.62 -18.91 10.69
N LEU A 90 1.46 -18.34 11.05
CA LEU A 90 1.13 -17.98 12.41
C LEU A 90 1.11 -19.23 13.30
N LYS A 91 1.85 -19.18 14.40
CA LYS A 91 1.79 -20.17 15.46
C LYS A 91 0.53 -19.94 16.31
N GLU A 92 -0.37 -20.92 16.30
CA GLU A 92 -1.56 -20.91 17.15
C GLU A 92 -1.20 -21.13 18.62
N VAL A 93 -1.69 -20.25 19.49
CA VAL A 93 -1.57 -20.36 20.96
C VAL A 93 -2.90 -20.76 21.57
N SER A 94 -3.99 -20.20 21.04
CA SER A 94 -5.36 -20.53 21.39
C SER A 94 -6.26 -20.36 20.16
N PRO A 95 -7.51 -20.85 20.20
CA PRO A 95 -8.48 -20.65 19.11
C PRO A 95 -8.78 -19.17 18.78
N THR A 96 -8.35 -18.24 19.63
CA THR A 96 -8.60 -16.80 19.49
C THR A 96 -7.31 -16.00 19.37
N PHE A 97 -6.14 -16.65 19.36
CA PHE A 97 -4.87 -15.94 19.32
C PHE A 97 -3.78 -16.78 18.67
N SER A 98 -3.21 -16.19 17.61
CA SER A 98 -2.06 -16.73 16.88
C SER A 98 -1.04 -15.63 16.65
N TYR A 99 0.24 -15.99 16.54
CA TYR A 99 1.30 -14.99 16.29
C TYR A 99 2.42 -15.54 15.41
N LEU A 100 3.15 -14.65 14.76
CA LEU A 100 4.39 -14.94 14.06
C LEU A 100 5.45 -13.93 14.49
N LEU A 101 6.62 -14.44 14.86
CA LEU A 101 7.83 -13.64 14.99
C LEU A 101 8.81 -14.22 13.96
N SER A 102 9.13 -13.43 12.94
CA SER A 102 9.99 -13.85 11.85
C SER A 102 11.17 -12.90 11.72
N THR A 103 12.33 -13.43 11.34
CA THR A 103 13.52 -12.66 10.99
C THR A 103 14.05 -13.18 9.66
N THR A 104 14.15 -12.29 8.68
CA THR A 104 14.73 -12.59 7.38
C THR A 104 16.08 -11.89 7.25
N VAL A 105 17.09 -12.64 6.81
CA VAL A 105 18.42 -12.12 6.47
C VAL A 105 18.55 -12.12 4.97
N ASN A 106 18.80 -10.96 4.36
CA ASN A 106 19.05 -10.87 2.91
C ASN A 106 20.50 -10.46 2.68
N LEU A 107 21.22 -11.21 1.85
CA LEU A 107 22.57 -10.86 1.41
C LEU A 107 22.50 -10.50 -0.06
N GLU A 108 22.73 -9.21 -0.36
CA GLU A 108 22.72 -8.68 -1.73
C GLU A 108 24.05 -7.98 -2.02
N GLY A 109 24.51 -8.11 -3.26
CA GLY A 109 25.74 -7.49 -3.73
C GLY A 109 25.59 -7.10 -5.19
N TYR A 110 25.90 -5.84 -5.49
CA TYR A 110 25.82 -5.30 -6.83
C TYR A 110 27.18 -4.78 -7.25
N ALA A 111 27.55 -4.96 -8.52
CA ALA A 111 28.83 -4.51 -9.04
C ALA A 111 28.66 -3.87 -10.42
N HIS A 112 29.52 -2.89 -10.72
CA HIS A 112 29.60 -2.24 -12.01
C HIS A 112 31.05 -1.79 -12.28
N THR A 113 31.36 -1.50 -13.55
CA THR A 113 32.70 -1.10 -13.98
C THR A 113 32.85 0.40 -14.22
N ASN A 114 31.74 1.16 -14.17
CA ASN A 114 31.67 2.56 -14.65
C ASN A 114 31.30 3.55 -13.52
N PRO A 115 32.16 3.80 -12.52
CA PRO A 115 31.85 4.66 -11.37
C PRO A 115 31.63 6.14 -11.71
N ASP A 116 32.18 6.60 -12.83
CA ASP A 116 32.02 7.99 -13.25
C ASP A 116 30.66 8.28 -13.88
N GLN A 117 29.90 7.23 -14.25
CA GLN A 117 28.58 7.33 -14.87
C GLN A 117 27.46 7.00 -13.88
N PHE A 118 27.69 6.08 -12.94
CA PHE A 118 26.70 5.66 -11.95
C PHE A 118 26.89 6.46 -10.66
N LYS A 119 26.28 7.64 -10.60
CA LYS A 119 26.48 8.60 -9.50
C LYS A 119 25.26 8.76 -8.61
N THR A 120 24.09 8.33 -9.05
CA THR A 120 22.81 8.53 -8.34
C THR A 120 22.07 7.20 -8.19
N PRO A 121 21.10 7.11 -7.25
CA PRO A 121 20.24 5.93 -7.11
C PRO A 121 19.50 5.56 -8.41
N SER A 122 19.10 6.55 -9.21
CA SER A 122 18.38 6.36 -10.47
C SER A 122 19.24 5.84 -11.62
N ASP A 123 20.57 5.96 -11.53
CA ASP A 123 21.45 5.39 -12.55
C ASP A 123 21.49 3.86 -12.47
N TRP A 124 21.12 3.30 -11.32
CA TRP A 124 21.11 1.87 -11.07
C TRP A 124 19.76 1.25 -11.42
N LEU A 125 19.79 0.06 -12.04
CA LEU A 125 18.58 -0.73 -12.29
C LEU A 125 17.87 -1.12 -10.99
N TYR A 126 18.65 -1.38 -9.93
CA TYR A 126 18.13 -1.64 -8.58
C TYR A 126 18.49 -0.44 -7.69
N SER A 127 17.51 0.44 -7.52
CA SER A 127 17.57 1.62 -6.64
C SER A 127 17.43 1.22 -5.17
N VAL A 128 17.44 2.20 -4.24
CA VAL A 128 17.25 1.90 -2.80
C VAL A 128 15.89 1.29 -2.50
N ASP A 129 14.86 1.64 -3.26
CA ASP A 129 13.49 1.17 -2.98
C ASP A 129 13.28 -0.30 -3.35
N GLU A 130 14.10 -0.84 -4.26
CA GLU A 130 14.02 -2.23 -4.74
C GLU A 130 14.97 -3.18 -4.00
N ARG A 131 15.95 -2.63 -3.28
CA ARG A 131 16.94 -3.42 -2.54
C ARG A 131 16.35 -3.95 -1.24
N LYS A 132 16.68 -5.20 -0.90
CA LYS A 132 16.21 -5.80 0.35
C LYS A 132 17.05 -5.31 1.54
N PRO A 133 16.42 -5.07 2.70
CA PRO A 133 17.16 -4.77 3.92
C PRO A 133 18.03 -5.97 4.31
N LEU A 134 19.16 -5.71 4.98
CA LEU A 134 20.03 -6.77 5.49
C LEU A 134 19.27 -7.67 6.47
N PHE A 135 18.53 -7.05 7.39
CA PHE A 135 17.64 -7.72 8.33
C PHE A 135 16.24 -7.14 8.24
N ARG A 136 15.25 -8.01 8.16
CA ARG A 136 13.84 -7.67 8.40
C ARG A 136 13.33 -8.47 9.58
N PHE A 137 12.84 -7.78 10.60
CA PHE A 137 12.08 -8.40 11.68
C PHE A 137 10.59 -8.14 11.45
N THR A 138 9.77 -9.19 11.50
CA THR A 138 8.32 -9.09 11.33
C THR A 138 7.63 -9.68 12.55
N MET A 139 6.66 -8.94 13.07
CA MET A 139 5.75 -9.39 14.11
C MET A 139 4.33 -9.35 13.56
N GLU A 140 3.64 -10.47 13.61
CA GLU A 140 2.21 -10.59 13.27
C GLU A 140 1.46 -11.19 14.45
N MET A 141 0.25 -10.70 14.68
CA MET A 141 -0.67 -11.18 15.70
C MET A 141 -2.08 -11.19 15.12
N ASP A 142 -2.76 -12.31 15.29
CA ASP A 142 -4.13 -12.49 14.88
C ASP A 142 -4.99 -12.78 16.10
N PHE A 143 -6.01 -11.96 16.31
CA PHE A 143 -6.92 -12.05 17.44
C PHE A 143 -8.27 -12.54 16.93
N SER A 144 -8.42 -13.87 16.92
CA SER A 144 -9.53 -14.57 16.28
C SER A 144 -9.61 -14.16 14.81
N ASP A 145 -10.77 -13.67 14.39
CA ASP A 145 -11.15 -13.67 12.98
C ASP A 145 -11.29 -12.24 12.44
N ARG A 146 -11.06 -11.26 13.32
CA ARG A 146 -11.58 -9.90 13.18
C ARG A 146 -10.57 -8.82 13.44
N LEU A 147 -9.48 -9.13 14.13
CA LEU A 147 -8.47 -8.16 14.48
C LEU A 147 -7.11 -8.74 14.15
N TYR A 148 -6.48 -8.15 13.15
CA TYR A 148 -5.13 -8.50 12.75
C TYR A 148 -4.20 -7.32 13.00
N PHE A 149 -3.03 -7.60 13.56
CA PHE A 149 -1.96 -6.65 13.78
C PHE A 149 -0.66 -7.16 13.16
N SER A 150 0.04 -6.32 12.41
CA SER A 150 1.41 -6.59 11.99
C SER A 150 2.28 -5.34 12.01
N THR A 151 3.57 -5.55 12.22
CA THR A 151 4.60 -4.52 12.08
C THR A 151 5.91 -5.14 11.66
N SER A 152 6.70 -4.42 10.87
CA SER A 152 8.04 -4.81 10.48
C SER A 152 9.07 -3.71 10.75
N VAL A 153 10.30 -4.15 10.96
CA VAL A 153 11.48 -3.29 11.15
C VAL A 153 12.53 -3.73 10.14
N ASP A 154 12.97 -2.78 9.31
CA ASP A 154 14.04 -2.99 8.34
C ASP A 154 15.33 -2.36 8.83
N LEU A 155 16.38 -3.17 8.92
CA LEU A 155 17.74 -2.73 9.22
C LEU A 155 18.64 -3.04 8.03
N GLY A 156 19.45 -2.07 7.63
CA GLY A 156 20.34 -2.23 6.50
C GLY A 156 21.27 -1.05 6.36
N VAL A 157 21.56 -0.72 5.11
CA VAL A 157 22.48 0.37 4.79
C VAL A 157 21.72 1.43 4.01
N SER A 158 21.84 2.67 4.45
CA SER A 158 21.14 3.83 3.91
C SER A 158 21.56 4.17 2.48
N SER A 159 20.66 4.82 1.76
CA SER A 159 20.96 5.48 0.49
C SER A 159 21.99 6.60 0.67
N ALA A 160 21.91 7.29 1.80
CA ALA A 160 22.76 8.41 2.18
C ALA A 160 24.10 7.93 2.72
N HIS A 161 25.14 8.69 2.43
CA HIS A 161 26.52 8.43 2.82
C HIS A 161 27.16 9.74 3.31
N ASP A 162 28.04 9.69 4.30
CA ASP A 162 28.61 10.91 4.91
C ASP A 162 29.44 11.78 3.96
N ASN A 163 29.90 11.20 2.86
CA ASN A 163 30.66 11.88 1.81
C ASN A 163 29.77 12.38 0.66
N ASP A 164 28.44 12.29 0.77
CA ASP A 164 27.54 12.76 -0.27
C ASP A 164 27.58 14.30 -0.37
N PRO A 165 28.01 14.86 -1.51
CA PRO A 165 28.02 16.31 -1.68
C PRO A 165 26.56 16.81 -1.76
N THR A 166 26.27 17.83 -0.96
CA THR A 166 25.02 18.56 -1.01
C THR A 166 25.24 19.91 -1.67
N ASP A 167 24.30 20.32 -2.50
CA ASP A 167 24.30 21.64 -3.12
C ASP A 167 23.04 22.42 -2.71
N ASN A 168 23.18 23.74 -2.59
CA ASN A 168 22.06 24.60 -2.23
C ASN A 168 21.18 24.82 -3.46
N ALA A 169 20.01 24.20 -3.47
CA ALA A 169 18.94 24.58 -4.38
C ALA A 169 18.02 25.59 -3.70
N THR A 170 17.58 26.59 -4.46
CA THR A 170 16.64 27.62 -4.00
C THR A 170 15.18 27.25 -4.28
N THR A 171 14.93 26.09 -4.90
CA THR A 171 13.60 25.63 -5.32
C THR A 171 13.52 24.09 -5.31
N ILE A 172 12.43 23.51 -4.80
CA ILE A 172 12.02 22.13 -5.09
C ILE A 172 10.83 22.16 -6.06
N GLY A 173 10.92 21.45 -7.17
CA GLY A 173 9.85 21.41 -8.16
C GLY A 173 9.56 22.79 -8.76
N ALA A 174 8.30 23.04 -9.13
CA ALA A 174 7.96 24.22 -9.92
C ALA A 174 7.68 25.50 -9.11
N PHE A 175 7.43 25.45 -7.79
CA PHE A 175 6.82 26.61 -7.10
C PHE A 175 7.19 26.88 -5.62
N THR A 176 8.05 26.11 -4.95
CA THR A 176 8.39 26.40 -3.54
C THR A 176 9.79 26.99 -3.39
N PRO A 177 9.94 28.32 -3.16
CA PRO A 177 11.23 28.93 -2.85
C PRO A 177 11.68 28.49 -1.46
N LEU A 178 12.65 27.58 -1.42
CA LEU A 178 13.22 27.02 -0.18
C LEU A 178 14.71 26.81 -0.38
N ASN A 179 15.52 27.08 0.65
CA ASN A 179 16.90 26.60 0.69
C ASN A 179 16.87 25.11 1.01
N VAL A 180 17.10 24.27 0.00
CA VAL A 180 17.05 22.82 0.13
C VAL A 180 18.38 22.27 -0.35
N TYR A 181 18.95 21.38 0.45
CA TYR A 181 20.15 20.65 0.09
C TYR A 181 19.76 19.51 -0.86
N LEU A 182 20.04 19.66 -2.14
CA LEU A 182 19.87 18.59 -3.10
C LEU A 182 21.14 17.74 -3.14
N GLN A 183 20.95 16.43 -3.10
CA GLN A 183 22.02 15.47 -3.27
C GLN A 183 22.37 15.38 -4.75
N GLN A 184 23.58 15.83 -5.13
CA GLN A 184 24.06 15.80 -6.51
C GLN A 184 24.56 14.40 -6.90
N THR A 185 25.23 13.73 -5.96
CA THR A 185 25.73 12.38 -6.15
C THR A 185 25.60 11.58 -4.85
N ALA A 186 25.42 10.28 -4.99
CA ALA A 186 25.45 9.31 -3.90
C ALA A 186 26.76 8.52 -4.01
N TYR A 187 27.73 8.86 -3.16
CA TYR A 187 29.08 8.29 -3.13
C TYR A 187 29.05 6.76 -3.06
N ARG A 188 28.09 6.22 -2.31
CA ARG A 188 27.90 4.78 -2.20
C ARG A 188 27.71 4.09 -3.55
N TYR A 189 27.01 4.73 -4.48
CA TYR A 189 26.67 4.21 -5.81
C TYR A 189 27.80 4.29 -6.83
N GLN A 190 28.88 4.99 -6.49
CA GLN A 190 30.10 5.05 -7.30
C GLN A 190 31.07 3.91 -6.95
N LYS A 191 30.80 3.11 -5.91
CA LYS A 191 31.66 2.01 -5.51
C LYS A 191 31.49 0.83 -6.48
N TYR A 192 32.61 0.32 -7.02
CA TYR A 192 32.64 -0.86 -7.90
C TYR A 192 31.88 -2.08 -7.36
N LEU A 193 31.84 -2.23 -6.03
CA LEU A 193 31.06 -3.24 -5.33
C LEU A 193 30.23 -2.56 -4.25
N LEU A 194 28.93 -2.85 -4.25
CA LEU A 194 27.93 -2.28 -3.37
C LEU A 194 27.12 -3.42 -2.75
N PRO A 195 27.53 -3.93 -1.58
CA PRO A 195 26.73 -4.86 -0.82
C PRO A 195 25.68 -4.14 0.03
N ASN A 196 24.65 -4.87 0.45
CA ASN A 196 23.68 -4.43 1.45
C ASN A 196 24.18 -4.61 2.91
N ILE A 197 25.49 -4.86 3.08
CA ILE A 197 26.19 -4.95 4.36
C ILE A 197 26.97 -3.65 4.58
N PRO A 198 26.91 -3.01 5.76
CA PRO A 198 27.73 -1.84 6.06
C PRO A 198 29.18 -2.28 6.25
N LEU A 199 30.00 -2.13 5.21
CA LEU A 199 31.40 -2.58 5.21
C LEU A 199 32.38 -1.48 5.61
N SER A 200 31.94 -0.22 5.59
CA SER A 200 32.71 0.94 6.03
C SER A 200 32.05 1.61 7.24
N GLY A 201 32.86 2.15 8.16
CA GLY A 201 32.35 3.00 9.24
C GLY A 201 31.72 4.32 8.77
N SER A 202 31.83 4.66 7.48
CA SER A 202 31.15 5.80 6.85
C SER A 202 29.84 5.41 6.16
N ASP A 203 29.51 4.12 6.07
CA ASP A 203 28.23 3.69 5.51
C ASP A 203 27.14 3.91 6.57
N ASN A 204 26.20 4.80 6.30
CA ASN A 204 25.11 5.07 7.23
C ASN A 204 24.19 3.86 7.35
N MET A 205 23.76 3.56 8.58
CA MET A 205 22.76 2.53 8.82
C MET A 205 21.37 3.03 8.46
N LEU A 206 20.61 2.19 7.76
CA LEU A 206 19.17 2.38 7.61
C LEU A 206 18.47 1.66 8.76
N ALA A 207 17.57 2.38 9.44
CA ALA A 207 16.61 1.80 10.37
C ALA A 207 15.22 2.38 10.06
N ASP A 208 14.38 1.59 9.39
CA ASP A 208 13.02 1.97 9.01
C ASP A 208 12.03 1.25 9.92
N TRP A 209 11.42 1.99 10.85
CA TRP A 209 10.48 1.48 11.84
C TRP A 209 9.26 2.41 11.96
N PRO A 210 8.04 1.96 11.61
CA PRO A 210 7.76 0.69 10.92
C PRO A 210 8.07 0.81 9.43
N ARG A 211 8.61 -0.25 8.82
CA ARG A 211 8.68 -0.33 7.35
C ARG A 211 7.28 -0.56 6.79
N GLU A 212 6.65 -1.63 7.26
CA GLU A 212 5.26 -1.98 6.99
C GLU A 212 4.53 -2.18 8.33
N SER A 213 3.28 -1.75 8.40
CA SER A 213 2.43 -2.01 9.55
C SER A 213 0.98 -2.10 9.13
N GLN A 214 0.22 -2.87 9.90
CA GLN A 214 -1.18 -3.07 9.66
C GLN A 214 -1.92 -3.25 10.98
N LEU A 215 -3.02 -2.54 11.15
CA LEU A 215 -4.06 -2.80 12.12
C LEU A 215 -5.36 -2.90 11.36
N SER A 216 -5.98 -4.07 11.38
CA SER A 216 -7.10 -4.35 10.48
C SER A 216 -8.25 -5.01 11.21
N LEU A 217 -9.45 -4.50 10.90
CA LEU A 217 -10.73 -5.06 11.28
C LEU A 217 -11.46 -5.48 10.01
N ALA A 218 -11.98 -6.71 9.94
CA ALA A 218 -12.75 -7.14 8.78
C ALA A 218 -13.95 -8.02 9.16
N GLY A 219 -14.91 -8.07 8.25
CA GLY A 219 -16.01 -9.02 8.23
C GLY A 219 -16.26 -9.51 6.81
N ASP A 220 -17.39 -10.16 6.59
CA ASP A 220 -17.66 -10.88 5.33
C ASP A 220 -17.82 -9.97 4.09
N TRP A 221 -18.14 -8.69 4.28
CA TRP A 221 -18.42 -7.73 3.21
C TRP A 221 -17.74 -6.37 3.42
N TRP A 222 -16.90 -6.25 4.45
CA TRP A 222 -16.22 -4.99 4.76
C TRP A 222 -14.85 -5.20 5.42
N SER A 223 -13.96 -4.22 5.26
CA SER A 223 -12.73 -4.11 6.02
C SER A 223 -12.40 -2.66 6.35
N LEU A 224 -11.73 -2.46 7.48
CA LEU A 224 -11.19 -1.20 7.96
C LEU A 224 -9.74 -1.44 8.36
N THR A 225 -8.81 -0.79 7.69
CA THR A 225 -7.38 -0.96 7.93
C THR A 225 -6.70 0.39 8.11
N THR A 226 -5.81 0.48 9.09
CA THR A 226 -4.86 1.58 9.19
C THR A 226 -3.46 1.02 9.35
N GLY A 227 -2.47 1.73 8.83
CA GLY A 227 -1.08 1.30 8.92
C GLY A 227 -0.22 1.95 7.85
N ARG A 228 0.89 1.30 7.55
CA ARG A 228 1.90 1.74 6.59
C ARG A 228 2.19 0.64 5.60
N GLY A 229 2.06 0.91 4.30
CA GLY A 229 2.33 -0.10 3.29
C GLY A 229 2.06 0.36 1.87
N ALA A 230 2.28 -0.55 0.92
CA ALA A 230 2.02 -0.32 -0.48
C ALA A 230 0.52 -0.43 -0.81
N LEU A 231 0.05 0.43 -1.71
CA LEU A 231 -1.34 0.47 -2.16
C LEU A 231 -1.36 0.63 -3.69
N SER A 232 -2.43 0.19 -4.34
CA SER A 232 -2.55 0.29 -5.80
C SER A 232 -4.00 0.35 -6.23
N TRP A 233 -4.32 1.32 -7.10
CA TRP A 233 -5.62 1.44 -7.77
C TRP A 233 -5.43 1.32 -9.28
N GLY A 234 -5.84 0.17 -9.81
CA GLY A 234 -5.85 -0.09 -11.25
C GLY A 234 -5.12 -1.37 -11.64
N SER A 235 -5.43 -1.84 -12.85
CA SER A 235 -4.91 -3.08 -13.43
C SER A 235 -3.66 -2.87 -14.32
N GLY A 236 -3.16 -1.64 -14.39
CA GLY A 236 -2.02 -1.26 -15.22
C GLY A 236 -0.72 -1.98 -14.84
N GLN A 237 -0.03 -2.54 -15.82
CA GLN A 237 1.22 -3.27 -15.61
C GLN A 237 2.47 -2.37 -15.55
N SER A 238 2.45 -1.25 -16.28
CA SER A 238 3.53 -0.26 -16.25
C SER A 238 3.36 0.79 -15.15
N GLY A 239 2.22 0.78 -14.45
CA GLY A 239 1.84 1.77 -13.47
C GLY A 239 0.37 2.17 -13.59
N ASN A 240 -0.12 2.85 -12.57
CA ASN A 240 -1.48 3.36 -12.47
C ASN A 240 -1.47 4.89 -12.37
N LEU A 241 -2.51 5.53 -12.91
CA LEU A 241 -2.56 6.99 -13.03
C LEU A 241 -2.86 7.71 -11.71
N VAL A 242 -3.69 7.12 -10.84
CA VAL A 242 -4.08 7.74 -9.56
C VAL A 242 -3.19 7.28 -8.42
N LEU A 243 -3.07 5.96 -8.21
CA LEU A 243 -2.28 5.37 -7.13
C LEU A 243 -1.57 4.11 -7.61
N GLY A 244 -0.24 4.20 -7.79
CA GLY A 244 0.60 3.09 -8.21
C GLY A 244 1.32 2.40 -7.05
N SER A 245 1.67 1.13 -7.24
CA SER A 245 2.34 0.27 -6.23
C SER A 245 3.82 0.58 -5.96
N HIS A 246 4.39 1.59 -6.63
CA HIS A 246 5.81 1.95 -6.52
C HIS A 246 6.17 2.56 -5.16
N ILE A 247 5.24 3.23 -4.48
CA ILE A 247 5.46 3.75 -3.13
C ILE A 247 5.06 2.66 -2.13
N THR A 248 6.05 2.17 -1.38
CA THR A 248 5.87 1.00 -0.52
C THR A 248 5.41 1.33 0.90
N ASN A 249 5.28 2.61 1.25
CA ASN A 249 5.21 3.05 2.65
C ASN A 249 4.17 4.15 2.92
N HIS A 250 3.02 4.09 2.25
CA HIS A 250 1.92 5.00 2.51
C HIS A 250 1.33 4.77 3.91
N ASN A 251 1.36 5.81 4.76
CA ASN A 251 0.55 5.84 5.96
C ASN A 251 -0.90 6.08 5.55
N HIS A 252 -1.82 5.20 5.96
CA HIS A 252 -3.17 5.25 5.46
C HIS A 252 -4.23 4.86 6.48
N LEU A 253 -5.46 5.30 6.19
CA LEU A 253 -6.70 4.75 6.70
C LEU A 253 -7.53 4.35 5.49
N LYS A 254 -7.95 3.09 5.45
CA LYS A 254 -8.69 2.50 4.34
C LYS A 254 -9.94 1.81 4.84
N ALA A 255 -11.07 2.07 4.22
CA ALA A 255 -12.29 1.29 4.40
C ALA A 255 -12.71 0.70 3.06
N SER A 256 -12.97 -0.60 3.01
CA SER A 256 -13.44 -1.29 1.81
C SER A 256 -14.77 -1.95 2.12
N PHE A 257 -15.74 -1.79 1.23
CA PHE A 257 -17.05 -2.46 1.25
C PHE A 257 -17.19 -3.20 -0.06
N PHE A 258 -17.40 -4.51 -0.01
CA PHE A 258 -17.29 -5.35 -1.20
C PHE A 258 -18.42 -6.37 -1.26
N ALA A 259 -18.82 -6.68 -2.49
CA ALA A 259 -19.76 -7.71 -2.88
C ALA A 259 -19.28 -8.29 -4.22
N GLU A 260 -19.90 -9.40 -4.67
CA GLU A 260 -19.48 -10.10 -5.90
C GLU A 260 -19.37 -9.17 -7.13
N GLN A 261 -20.31 -8.24 -7.28
CA GLN A 261 -20.42 -7.37 -8.46
C GLN A 261 -20.05 -5.91 -8.20
N ALA A 262 -19.72 -5.52 -6.96
CA ALA A 262 -19.47 -4.13 -6.64
C ALA A 262 -18.50 -3.96 -5.46
N LYS A 263 -17.70 -2.90 -5.50
CA LYS A 263 -16.82 -2.51 -4.40
C LYS A 263 -16.82 -0.99 -4.24
N LEU A 264 -16.90 -0.52 -3.00
CA LEU A 264 -16.62 0.85 -2.62
C LEU A 264 -15.37 0.85 -1.74
N GLU A 265 -14.35 1.63 -2.11
CA GLU A 265 -13.19 1.87 -1.27
C GLU A 265 -13.07 3.35 -0.92
N LEU A 266 -12.85 3.63 0.35
CA LEU A 266 -12.51 4.95 0.89
C LEU A 266 -11.06 4.89 1.35
N LEU A 267 -10.25 5.82 0.87
CA LEU A 267 -8.83 5.84 1.14
C LEU A 267 -8.35 7.24 1.54
N TYR A 268 -7.68 7.28 2.68
CA TYR A 268 -7.05 8.47 3.22
C TYR A 268 -5.56 8.20 3.39
N LEU A 269 -4.70 8.92 2.66
CA LEU A 269 -3.25 8.83 2.80
C LEU A 269 -2.72 10.05 3.55
N PHE A 270 -1.93 9.81 4.58
CA PHE A 270 -1.26 10.84 5.36
C PHE A 270 0.16 11.03 4.81
N LEU A 271 0.35 12.09 4.04
CA LEU A 271 1.59 12.32 3.31
C LEU A 271 2.57 13.13 4.16
N PRO A 272 3.87 12.82 4.11
CA PRO A 272 4.86 13.61 4.80
C PRO A 272 4.91 15.02 4.20
N ASN A 273 5.17 16.01 5.06
CA ASN A 273 5.44 17.36 4.62
C ASN A 273 6.91 17.44 4.12
N PRO A 274 7.16 17.68 2.82
CA PRO A 274 8.51 17.68 2.26
C PRO A 274 9.37 18.84 2.78
N THR A 275 8.75 19.90 3.29
CA THR A 275 9.49 21.02 3.89
C THR A 275 9.86 20.72 5.35
N GLY A 276 9.28 19.68 5.96
CA GLY A 276 9.36 19.44 7.39
C GLY A 276 8.40 20.33 8.17
N GLU A 277 8.03 19.89 9.37
CA GLU A 277 7.06 20.58 10.24
C GLU A 277 7.50 21.99 10.67
N ASN A 278 8.80 22.30 10.57
CA ASN A 278 9.42 23.54 11.06
C ASN A 278 9.80 24.56 9.97
N ASN A 279 9.67 24.26 8.66
CA ASN A 279 10.05 25.19 7.58
C ASN A 279 8.87 25.95 6.96
N SER A 280 7.71 25.98 7.61
CA SER A 280 6.68 26.92 7.21
C SER A 280 7.16 28.34 7.55
N LEU A 281 7.46 29.14 6.52
CA LEU A 281 7.64 30.60 6.66
C LEU A 281 6.42 31.28 7.32
N SER A 282 5.29 30.57 7.41
CA SER A 282 4.04 30.96 8.06
C SER A 282 3.86 30.44 9.50
N GLY A 283 4.77 29.62 10.05
CA GLY A 283 4.67 29.11 11.43
C GLY A 283 3.59 28.05 11.69
N ASP A 284 2.75 27.73 10.69
CA ASP A 284 1.70 26.73 10.80
C ASP A 284 2.15 25.38 10.24
N ALA A 285 1.89 24.30 10.97
CA ALA A 285 2.10 22.94 10.50
C ALA A 285 1.12 22.63 9.35
N VAL A 286 1.62 22.52 8.12
CA VAL A 286 0.80 22.20 6.95
C VAL A 286 0.66 20.67 6.84
N GLN A 287 -0.58 20.19 6.87
CA GLN A 287 -0.93 18.79 6.67
C GLN A 287 -1.18 18.54 5.19
N ARG A 288 -0.71 17.39 4.69
CA ARG A 288 -0.96 16.93 3.32
C ARG A 288 -1.70 15.61 3.36
N LEU A 289 -2.89 15.56 2.76
CA LEU A 289 -3.71 14.37 2.73
C LEU A 289 -4.13 14.05 1.30
N PHE A 290 -4.05 12.79 0.92
CA PHE A 290 -4.83 12.27 -0.21
C PHE A 290 -6.14 11.77 0.36
N LEU A 291 -7.27 12.24 -0.18
CA LEU A 291 -8.60 11.75 0.16
C LEU A 291 -9.21 11.22 -1.13
N GLY A 292 -9.70 9.98 -1.15
CA GLY A 292 -10.29 9.42 -2.35
C GLY A 292 -11.34 8.37 -2.08
N HIS A 293 -12.32 8.30 -2.97
CA HIS A 293 -13.29 7.23 -3.05
C HIS A 293 -13.26 6.59 -4.42
N ARG A 294 -13.32 5.26 -4.43
CA ARG A 294 -13.31 4.44 -5.64
C ARG A 294 -14.51 3.51 -5.62
N LEU A 295 -15.34 3.59 -6.66
CA LEU A 295 -16.46 2.69 -6.90
C LEU A 295 -16.11 1.78 -8.07
N GLU A 296 -16.08 0.48 -7.83
CA GLU A 296 -15.96 -0.54 -8.86
C GLU A 296 -17.30 -1.27 -9.03
N ALA A 297 -17.71 -1.51 -10.26
CA ALA A 297 -18.90 -2.27 -10.60
C ALA A 297 -18.63 -3.23 -11.75
N GLN A 298 -19.19 -4.43 -11.67
CA GLN A 298 -19.12 -5.46 -12.70
C GLN A 298 -20.53 -5.73 -13.25
N PRO A 299 -21.05 -4.87 -14.14
CA PRO A 299 -22.40 -5.01 -14.67
C PRO A 299 -22.61 -6.26 -15.53
N ALA A 300 -21.52 -6.86 -16.03
CA ALA A 300 -21.53 -8.12 -16.74
C ALA A 300 -20.28 -8.94 -16.41
N SER A 301 -20.34 -10.26 -16.54
CA SER A 301 -19.19 -11.14 -16.27
C SER A 301 -17.92 -10.74 -17.04
N TRP A 302 -18.08 -10.18 -18.24
CA TRP A 302 -17.01 -9.76 -19.13
C TRP A 302 -16.63 -8.28 -19.03
N ALA A 303 -17.28 -7.46 -18.19
CA ALA A 303 -17.00 -6.04 -18.07
C ALA A 303 -17.00 -5.56 -16.61
N ARG A 304 -15.89 -4.92 -16.20
CA ARG A 304 -15.78 -4.18 -14.95
C ARG A 304 -15.43 -2.72 -15.26
N ILE A 305 -16.02 -1.81 -14.50
CA ILE A 305 -15.81 -0.37 -14.60
C ILE A 305 -15.46 0.13 -13.21
N ALA A 306 -14.45 0.98 -13.11
CA ALA A 306 -14.11 1.68 -11.88
C ALA A 306 -14.09 3.18 -12.09
N ILE A 307 -14.73 3.90 -11.17
CA ILE A 307 -14.74 5.36 -11.11
C ILE A 307 -14.01 5.76 -9.85
N THR A 308 -12.98 6.58 -9.99
CA THR A 308 -12.23 7.12 -8.86
C THR A 308 -12.34 8.63 -8.86
N GLU A 309 -12.58 9.19 -7.69
CA GLU A 309 -12.49 10.61 -7.46
C GLU A 309 -11.67 10.85 -6.20
N ASN A 310 -10.71 11.77 -6.31
CA ASN A 310 -9.80 12.07 -5.22
C ASN A 310 -9.39 13.54 -5.21
N VAL A 311 -8.93 13.98 -4.05
CA VAL A 311 -8.28 15.28 -3.85
C VAL A 311 -7.00 15.11 -3.05
N MET A 312 -6.04 15.94 -3.40
CA MET A 312 -4.86 16.25 -2.61
C MET A 312 -5.17 17.51 -1.83
N TYR A 313 -5.30 17.38 -0.52
CA TYR A 313 -5.49 18.47 0.42
C TYR A 313 -4.16 18.94 0.98
N GLU A 314 -3.99 20.25 1.07
CA GLU A 314 -2.90 20.94 1.78
C GLU A 314 -3.50 22.05 2.66
N GLY A 315 -3.22 22.03 3.96
CA GLY A 315 -3.61 23.14 4.84
C GLY A 315 -3.30 22.91 6.31
N SER A 316 -3.45 23.97 7.13
CA SER A 316 -3.09 23.95 8.57
C SER A 316 -4.12 23.22 9.45
N SER A 317 -5.38 23.10 9.01
CA SER A 317 -6.43 22.42 9.76
C SER A 317 -7.34 21.59 8.86
N LEU A 318 -7.45 20.29 9.10
CA LEU A 318 -8.37 19.43 8.36
C LEU A 318 -9.83 19.73 8.74
N THR A 319 -10.65 20.11 7.76
CA THR A 319 -12.10 20.18 7.92
C THR A 319 -12.68 18.78 7.84
N LEU A 320 -13.31 18.30 8.92
CA LEU A 320 -13.87 16.94 8.99
C LEU A 320 -14.95 16.66 7.94
N ALA A 321 -15.58 17.69 7.37
CA ALA A 321 -16.51 17.54 6.25
C ALA A 321 -15.85 16.93 5.00
N TYR A 322 -14.53 17.09 4.83
CA TYR A 322 -13.79 16.43 3.75
C TYR A 322 -13.64 14.92 3.94
N LEU A 323 -13.96 14.39 5.13
CA LEU A 323 -14.00 12.95 5.40
C LEU A 323 -15.39 12.35 5.13
N ASP A 324 -16.36 13.14 4.68
CA ASP A 324 -17.67 12.64 4.27
C ASP A 324 -17.53 11.87 2.94
N PRO A 325 -17.75 10.54 2.93
CA PRO A 325 -17.60 9.73 1.72
C PRO A 325 -18.69 9.96 0.67
N THR A 326 -19.74 10.73 1.01
CA THR A 326 -20.79 11.12 0.06
C THR A 326 -20.47 12.42 -0.67
N TYR A 327 -19.39 13.10 -0.25
CA TYR A 327 -18.98 14.35 -0.85
C TYR A 327 -18.25 14.10 -2.17
N ILE A 328 -18.80 14.63 -3.27
CA ILE A 328 -18.10 14.64 -4.56
C ILE A 328 -17.04 15.74 -4.49
N TYR A 329 -15.78 15.35 -4.34
CA TYR A 329 -14.67 16.27 -4.12
C TYR A 329 -14.48 17.30 -5.24
N HIS A 330 -14.87 17.02 -6.48
CA HIS A 330 -14.85 18.00 -7.59
C HIS A 330 -15.85 19.14 -7.42
N ASN A 331 -16.81 19.02 -6.50
CA ASN A 331 -17.72 20.10 -6.14
C ASN A 331 -17.15 20.99 -5.02
N LEU A 332 -15.99 20.65 -4.44
CA LEU A 332 -15.27 21.52 -3.52
C LEU A 332 -14.49 22.58 -4.31
N TYR A 333 -15.05 23.78 -4.40
CA TYR A 333 -14.40 24.94 -5.01
C TYR A 333 -13.39 25.59 -4.05
N ASP A 334 -12.37 24.83 -3.64
CA ASP A 334 -11.29 25.32 -2.77
C ASP A 334 -9.93 25.10 -3.43
N SER A 335 -9.65 25.87 -4.49
CA SER A 335 -8.39 25.79 -5.24
C SER A 335 -7.16 26.21 -4.44
N ASN A 336 -7.34 26.80 -3.26
CA ASN A 336 -6.22 27.20 -2.39
C ASN A 336 -5.68 26.02 -1.57
N HIS A 337 -6.51 25.00 -1.33
CA HIS A 337 -6.16 23.86 -0.49
C HIS A 337 -6.31 22.51 -1.20
N LEU A 338 -7.05 22.44 -2.31
CA LEU A 338 -7.38 21.19 -2.99
C LEU A 338 -6.87 21.16 -4.42
N ASN A 339 -6.33 20.01 -4.80
CA ASN A 339 -6.09 19.62 -6.18
C ASN A 339 -6.78 18.28 -6.45
N ALA A 340 -7.66 18.22 -7.45
CA ALA A 340 -8.51 17.06 -7.70
C ALA A 340 -8.05 16.26 -8.93
N ILE A 341 -8.21 14.93 -8.86
CA ILE A 341 -8.08 14.03 -10.00
C ILE A 341 -9.34 13.15 -10.02
N ALA A 342 -9.88 12.91 -11.21
CA ALA A 342 -10.89 11.88 -11.45
C ALA A 342 -10.37 10.90 -12.50
N SER A 343 -10.65 9.61 -12.31
CA SER A 343 -10.34 8.58 -13.29
C SER A 343 -11.56 7.70 -13.57
N LEU A 344 -11.59 7.19 -14.81
CA LEU A 344 -12.46 6.11 -15.25
C LEU A 344 -11.54 5.01 -15.76
N GLU A 345 -11.73 3.80 -15.25
CA GLU A 345 -11.00 2.61 -15.68
C GLU A 345 -12.00 1.55 -16.12
N VAL A 346 -11.63 0.76 -17.13
CA VAL A 346 -12.46 -0.30 -17.69
C VAL A 346 -11.62 -1.56 -17.93
N ASP A 347 -12.07 -2.69 -17.39
CA ASP A 347 -11.54 -4.01 -17.68
C ASP A 347 -12.57 -4.84 -18.46
N LEU A 348 -12.20 -5.28 -19.67
CA LEU A 348 -13.04 -6.04 -20.59
C LEU A 348 -12.41 -7.41 -20.88
N ALA A 349 -13.16 -8.48 -20.70
CA ALA A 349 -12.82 -9.80 -21.22
C ALA A 349 -13.47 -9.99 -22.59
N ILE A 350 -12.65 -9.98 -23.65
CA ILE A 350 -13.14 -10.10 -25.02
C ILE A 350 -13.52 -11.55 -25.31
N ARG A 351 -12.70 -12.49 -24.83
CA ARG A 351 -12.90 -13.94 -24.87
C ARG A 351 -11.96 -14.61 -23.86
N PRO A 352 -12.11 -15.91 -23.54
CA PRO A 352 -11.12 -16.64 -22.75
C PRO A 352 -9.69 -16.37 -23.24
N SER A 353 -8.80 -16.07 -22.29
CA SER A 353 -7.39 -15.70 -22.50
C SER A 353 -7.11 -14.36 -23.20
N LEU A 354 -8.13 -13.56 -23.55
CA LEU A 354 -7.96 -12.23 -24.15
C LEU A 354 -8.77 -11.19 -23.39
N SER A 355 -8.04 -10.27 -22.73
CA SER A 355 -8.62 -9.15 -22.00
C SER A 355 -7.99 -7.83 -22.43
N LEU A 356 -8.72 -6.74 -22.30
CA LEU A 356 -8.29 -5.37 -22.50
C LEU A 356 -8.57 -4.60 -21.21
N HIS A 357 -7.63 -3.79 -20.76
CA HIS A 357 -7.78 -2.92 -19.60
C HIS A 357 -7.23 -1.53 -19.92
N GLY A 358 -7.79 -0.49 -19.31
CA GLY A 358 -7.36 0.89 -19.55
C GLY A 358 -8.04 1.90 -18.65
#